data_AF-A0A842T553-F1
#
_entry.id   AF-A0A842T553-F1
#
_cell.length_a   1.000
_cell.length_b   1.000
_cell.length_c   1.000
_cell.angle_alpha   90.00
_cell.angle_beta   90.00
_cell.angle_gamma   90.00
#
_symmetry.space_group_name_H-M   'P 1'
#
loop_
_entity.id
_entity.type
_entity.pdbx_description
1 polymer ?
#
loop_
_entity_poly.entity_id
_entity_poly.type
_entity_poly.pdbx_seq_one_letter_code
_entity_poly.pdbx_strand_id
1 'polypeptide(L)'
;MDRRDTKKVLVQFARREFREKRPLHVKVVARKPQVKFRIGFPDRVSIMRRQQTQYLVLCEYEDHVRVYLFSKNAELLGAENLKLTPKLRKELTKTTKKIWEN
;
A
#
# COMPACT_ATOMS: atom_id res chain seq x y z
N MET A 1 5.35 18.95 4.64
CA MET A 1 4.01 18.34 4.86
C MET A 1 4.14 17.40 6.04
N ASP A 2 3.35 17.60 7.09
CA ASP A 2 3.45 16.83 8.33
C ASP A 2 2.83 15.43 8.16
N ARG A 3 3.32 14.40 8.85
CA ARG A 3 2.84 13.01 8.66
C ARG A 3 1.35 12.83 8.97
N ARG A 4 0.78 13.73 9.78
CA ARG A 4 -0.66 13.73 10.13
C ARG A 4 -1.52 14.15 8.93
N ASP A 5 -1.04 15.08 8.12
CA ASP A 5 -1.78 15.58 6.96
C ASP A 5 -1.83 14.53 5.85
N THR A 6 -0.73 13.82 5.60
CA THR A 6 -0.70 12.73 4.62
C THR A 6 -1.77 11.67 4.92
N LYS A 7 -1.90 11.23 6.18
CA LYS A 7 -2.93 10.22 6.54
C LYS A 7 -4.34 10.74 6.32
N LYS A 8 -4.61 12.01 6.64
CA LYS A 8 -5.93 12.61 6.41
C LYS A 8 -6.27 12.63 4.93
N VAL A 9 -5.33 13.03 4.07
CA VAL A 9 -5.51 13.04 2.60
C VAL A 9 -5.80 11.63 2.08
N LEU A 10 -5.05 10.62 2.53
CA LEU A 10 -5.26 9.23 2.11
C LEU A 10 -6.63 8.69 2.54
N VAL A 11 -7.07 9.00 3.76
CA VAL A 11 -8.38 8.57 4.27
C VAL A 11 -9.51 9.32 3.55
N GLN A 12 -9.35 10.62 3.26
CA GLN A 12 -10.30 11.37 2.45
C GLN A 12 -10.42 10.81 1.04
N PHE A 13 -9.29 10.47 0.42
CA PHE A 13 -9.27 9.80 -0.89
C PHE A 13 -9.99 8.45 -0.83
N ALA A 14 -9.69 7.62 0.16
CA ALA A 14 -10.33 6.33 0.37
C ALA A 14 -11.85 6.44 0.56
N ARG A 15 -12.31 7.42 1.35
CA ARG A 15 -13.74 7.70 1.55
C ARG A 15 -14.42 8.18 0.27
N ARG A 16 -13.74 9.02 -0.52
CA ARG A 16 -14.25 9.49 -1.80
C ARG A 16 -14.43 8.32 -2.77
N GLU A 17 -13.40 7.49 -2.91
CA GLU A 17 -13.46 6.28 -3.74
C GLU A 17 -14.58 5.32 -3.28
N PHE A 18 -14.75 5.14 -1.98
CA PHE A 18 -15.85 4.35 -1.42
C PHE A 18 -17.21 4.89 -1.83
N ARG A 19 -17.40 6.22 -1.75
CA ARG A 19 -18.67 6.88 -2.10
C ARG A 19 -18.97 6.85 -3.60
N GLU A 20 -17.95 7.10 -4.42
CA GLU A 20 -18.09 7.26 -5.87
C GLU A 20 -18.15 5.91 -6.59
N LYS A 21 -17.24 4.99 -6.28
CA LYS A 21 -17.09 3.71 -7.01
C LYS A 21 -17.70 2.51 -6.29
N ARG A 22 -18.11 2.69 -5.03
CA ARG A 22 -18.72 1.66 -4.18
C ARG A 22 -17.98 0.30 -4.19
N PRO A 23 -16.65 0.25 -3.99
CA PRO A 23 -15.95 -0.99 -3.66
C PRO A 23 -16.55 -1.66 -2.42
N LEU A 24 -16.39 -2.98 -2.31
CA LEU A 24 -16.84 -3.77 -1.16
C LEU A 24 -16.09 -3.39 0.11
N HIS A 25 -14.78 -3.18 0.01
CA HIS A 25 -13.93 -2.80 1.14
C HIS A 25 -12.85 -1.81 0.68
N VAL A 26 -12.51 -0.85 1.54
CA VAL A 26 -11.39 0.07 1.28
C VAL A 26 -10.43 0.09 2.45
N LYS A 27 -9.14 -0.07 2.16
CA LYS A 27 -8.08 -0.14 3.17
C LYS A 27 -6.96 0.82 2.82
N VAL A 28 -6.52 1.58 3.82
CA VAL A 28 -5.30 2.39 3.73
C VAL A 28 -4.21 1.65 4.50
N VAL A 29 -3.13 1.32 3.79
CA VAL A 29 -2.01 0.58 4.36
C VAL A 29 -0.69 1.29 4.06
N ALA A 30 0.26 1.24 4.99
CA ALA A 30 1.63 1.66 4.74
C ALA A 30 2.45 0.45 4.35
N ARG A 31 3.26 0.55 3.29
CA ARG A 31 4.22 -0.49 2.97
C ARG A 31 5.30 -0.52 4.05
N LYS A 32 5.52 -1.70 4.66
CA LYS A 32 6.63 -1.88 5.59
C LYS A 32 7.93 -1.76 4.80
N PRO A 33 8.96 -1.07 5.32
CA PRO A 33 10.28 -1.12 4.72
C PRO A 33 10.73 -2.58 4.73
N GLN A 34 10.91 -3.17 3.54
CA GLN A 34 11.48 -4.51 3.44
C GLN A 34 12.99 -4.39 3.66
N VAL A 35 13.44 -4.76 4.85
CA VAL A 35 14.86 -4.99 5.09
C VAL A 35 15.14 -6.44 4.70
N LYS A 36 15.63 -6.66 3.47
CA LYS A 36 16.16 -7.97 3.09
C LYS A 36 17.51 -8.14 3.79
N PHE A 37 17.53 -8.79 4.95
CA PHE A 37 18.77 -9.27 5.54
C PHE A 37 19.18 -10.58 4.84
N ARG A 38 20.40 -10.61 4.31
CA ARG A 38 21.08 -11.83 3.85
C ARG A 38 22.26 -12.04 4.79
N ILE A 39 22.19 -13.07 5.63
CA ILE A 39 23.33 -13.54 6.43
C ILE A 39 23.94 -14.69 5.63
N GLY A 40 25.17 -14.51 5.16
CA GLY A 40 25.92 -15.50 4.37
C GLY A 40 27.07 -14.85 3.58
N PHE A 41 28.30 -15.19 3.92
CA PHE A 41 29.56 -14.80 3.26
C PHE A 41 29.92 -15.84 2.18
N PRO A 42 30.63 -15.54 1.06
CA PRO A 42 31.11 -14.25 0.56
C PRO A 42 30.30 -13.72 -0.65
N ASP A 43 30.31 -12.40 -0.82
CA ASP A 43 29.97 -11.64 -2.04
C ASP A 43 28.69 -11.98 -2.81
N ARG A 44 27.61 -11.25 -2.50
CA ARG A 44 26.87 -10.43 -3.49
C ARG A 44 25.89 -9.52 -2.77
N VAL A 45 26.36 -8.29 -2.57
CA VAL A 45 25.61 -7.14 -2.08
C VAL A 45 24.38 -6.92 -2.97
N SER A 46 23.21 -6.83 -2.35
CA SER A 46 22.06 -6.13 -2.93
C SER A 46 21.28 -5.47 -1.81
N ILE A 47 21.82 -4.35 -1.32
CA ILE A 47 21.14 -3.46 -0.39
C ILE A 47 20.14 -2.63 -1.20
N MET A 48 19.02 -3.24 -1.59
CA MET A 48 17.87 -2.48 -2.10
C MET A 48 17.11 -1.89 -0.91
N ARG A 49 17.65 -0.82 -0.33
CA ARG A 49 16.97 0.01 0.65
C ARG A 49 15.88 0.78 -0.10
N ARG A 50 14.66 0.23 -0.22
CA ARG A 50 13.47 1.05 -0.55
C ARG A 50 13.19 1.93 0.68
N GLN A 51 13.97 2.99 0.84
CA GLN A 51 14.04 3.86 2.02
C GLN A 51 12.79 4.74 2.19
N GLN A 52 11.92 4.82 1.19
CA GLN A 52 10.76 5.70 1.26
C GLN A 52 9.51 4.91 1.65
N THR A 53 8.93 5.28 2.79
CA THR A 53 7.60 4.82 3.20
C THR A 53 6.61 5.20 2.11
N GLN A 54 6.06 4.19 1.44
CA GLN A 54 5.00 4.34 0.45
C GLN A 54 3.67 3.98 1.10
N TYR A 55 2.63 4.76 0.78
CA TYR A 55 1.27 4.46 1.21
C TYR A 55 0.52 3.79 0.06
N LEU A 56 -0.39 2.91 0.41
CA LEU A 56 -1.23 2.19 -0.53
C LEU A 56 -2.69 2.37 -0.10
N VAL A 57 -3.56 2.66 -1.06
CA VAL A 57 -5.02 2.57 -0.88
C VAL A 57 -5.51 1.39 -1.71
N LEU A 58 -6.07 0.39 -1.04
CA LEU A 58 -6.59 -0.83 -1.62
C LEU A 58 -8.12 -0.72 -1.66
N CYS A 59 -8.71 -0.77 -2.84
CA CYS A 59 -10.15 -0.85 -3.03
C CYS A 59 -10.48 -2.24 -3.55
N GLU A 60 -11.11 -3.07 -2.72
CA GLU A 60 -11.52 -4.42 -3.09
C GLU A 60 -12.91 -4.39 -3.72
N TYR A 61 -13.00 -4.94 -4.93
CA TYR A 61 -14.25 -5.25 -5.64
C TYR A 61 -14.45 -6.77 -5.63
N GLU A 62 -15.52 -7.26 -6.25
CA GLU A 62 -15.87 -8.69 -6.25
C GLU A 62 -14.76 -9.57 -6.88
N ASP A 63 -14.19 -9.12 -8.00
CA ASP A 63 -13.29 -9.89 -8.86
C ASP A 63 -11.84 -9.36 -8.86
N HIS A 64 -11.65 -8.09 -8.51
CA HIS A 64 -10.35 -7.42 -8.55
C HIS A 64 -10.13 -6.48 -7.36
N VAL A 65 -8.87 -6.13 -7.11
CA VAL A 65 -8.47 -5.08 -6.17
C VAL A 65 -7.76 -3.98 -6.94
N ARG A 66 -8.23 -2.75 -6.75
CA ARG A 66 -7.57 -1.56 -7.27
C ARG A 66 -6.61 -1.03 -6.23
N VAL A 67 -5.33 -0.96 -6.59
CA VAL A 67 -4.23 -0.54 -5.72
C VAL A 67 -3.75 0.82 -6.18
N TYR A 68 -3.91 1.84 -5.34
CA TYR A 68 -3.36 3.17 -5.55
C TYR A 68 -2.08 3.32 -4.76
N LEU A 69 -1.00 3.71 -5.42
CA LEU A 69 0.32 3.96 -4.82
C LEU A 69 0.48 5.45 -4.54
N PHE A 70 0.85 5.77 -3.31
CA PHE A 70 1.07 7.15 -2.87
C PHE A 70 2.49 7.35 -2.33
N SER A 71 3.05 8.52 -2.62
CA SER A 71 4.31 9.00 -2.07
C SER A 71 4.15 9.32 -0.57
N LYS A 72 5.27 9.54 0.13
CA LYS A 72 5.25 9.99 1.53
C LYS A 72 4.53 11.34 1.73
N ASN A 73 4.40 12.13 0.67
CA ASN A 73 3.75 13.44 0.64
C ASN A 73 2.27 13.36 0.19
N ALA A 74 1.67 12.15 0.14
CA ALA A 74 0.31 11.91 -0.35
C ALA A 74 0.09 12.21 -1.84
N GLU A 75 1.16 12.24 -2.64
CA GLU A 75 1.03 12.37 -4.09
C GLU A 75 0.75 11.00 -4.70
N LEU A 76 -0.23 10.94 -5.61
CA LEU A 76 -0.54 9.72 -6.33
C LEU A 76 0.58 9.41 -7.32
N LEU A 77 1.28 8.30 -7.11
CA LEU A 77 2.35 7.82 -8.00
C LEU A 77 1.81 6.90 -9.11
N GLY A 78 0.65 6.28 -8.89
CA GLY A 78 0.03 5.41 -9.88
C GLY A 78 -1.11 4.57 -9.30
N ALA A 79 -1.82 3.89 -10.17
CA ALA A 79 -2.89 2.96 -9.80
C ALA A 79 -2.83 1.72 -10.69
N GLU A 80 -3.11 0.56 -10.11
CA GLU A 80 -3.12 -0.71 -10.84
C GLU A 80 -4.29 -1.57 -10.39
N ASN A 81 -4.93 -2.27 -11.33
CA ASN A 81 -5.97 -3.25 -11.04
C ASN A 81 -5.32 -4.63 -11.02
N LEU A 82 -5.41 -5.31 -9.88
CA LEU A 82 -4.87 -6.65 -9.69
C LEU A 82 -6.01 -7.63 -9.48
N LYS A 83 -5.88 -8.84 -10.04
CA LYS A 83 -6.84 -9.91 -9.75
C LYS A 83 -6.74 -10.31 -8.28
N LEU A 84 -7.88 -10.37 -7.60
CA LEU A 84 -7.92 -10.69 -6.19
C LEU A 84 -7.61 -12.19 -5.99
N THR A 85 -6.38 -12.51 -5.60
CA THR A 85 -5.96 -13.89 -5.30
C THR A 85 -5.63 -14.06 -3.82
N PRO A 86 -5.84 -15.26 -3.24
CA PRO A 86 -5.46 -15.53 -1.84
C PRO A 86 -3.97 -15.29 -1.57
N LYS A 87 -3.11 -15.58 -2.56
CA LYS A 87 -1.66 -15.30 -2.50
C LYS A 87 -1.39 -13.80 -2.37
N LEU A 88 -2.05 -12.97 -3.20
CA LEU A 88 -1.91 -11.51 -3.16
C LEU A 88 -2.37 -10.93 -1.81
N ARG A 89 -3.51 -11.42 -1.27
CA ARG A 89 -3.99 -11.01 0.06
C ARG A 89 -2.95 -11.29 1.14
N LYS A 90 -2.38 -12.50 1.18
CA LYS A 90 -1.34 -12.87 2.15
C LYS A 90 -0.08 -12.00 2.02
N GLU A 91 0.38 -11.76 0.79
CA GLU A 91 1.55 -10.92 0.53
C GLU A 91 1.32 -9.45 0.96
N LEU A 92 0.14 -8.89 0.68
CA LEU A 92 -0.22 -7.55 1.11
C LEU A 92 -0.25 -7.45 2.64
N THR A 93 -0.88 -8.38 3.35
CA THR A 93 -0.91 -8.37 4.82
C THR A 93 0.49 -8.51 5.44
N LYS A 94 1.36 -9.33 4.85
CA LYS A 94 2.73 -9.54 5.33
C LYS A 94 3.58 -8.28 5.15
N THR A 95 3.49 -7.66 3.97
CA THR A 95 4.37 -6.56 3.55
C THR A 95 3.84 -5.16 3.85
N THR A 96 2.60 -5.05 4.35
CA THR A 96 1.98 -3.77 4.70
C THR A 96 1.57 -3.71 6.18
N LYS A 97 1.39 -2.49 6.68
CA LYS A 97 0.85 -2.18 8.00
C LYS A 97 -0.46 -1.43 7.80
N LYS A 98 -1.56 -1.97 8.33
CA LYS A 98 -2.88 -1.33 8.30
C LYS A 98 -2.83 0.02 9.03
N ILE A 99 -3.39 1.06 8.39
CA ILE A 99 -3.59 2.40 8.97
C ILE A 99 -5.07 2.62 9.22
N TRP A 100 -5.91 2.29 8.24
CA TRP A 100 -7.36 2.49 8.29
C TRP A 100 -8.07 1.47 7.39
N GLU A 101 -9.31 1.15 7.72
CA GLU A 101 -10.21 0.27 6.96
C GLU A 101 -11.65 0.73 7.18
N ASN A 102 -12.49 0.55 6.16
CA ASN A 102 -13.93 0.75 6.17
C ASN A 102 -14.62 -0.26 5.29
#